data_AF-A0A7J3MY67-F1
#
_entry.id   AF-A0A7J3MY67-F1
#
_cell.length_a   1.000
_cell.length_b   1.000
_cell.length_c   1.000
_cell.angle_alpha   90.00
_cell.angle_beta   90.00
_cell.angle_gamma   90.00
#
_symmetry.space_group_name_H-M   'P 1'
#
loop_
_entity.id
_entity.type
_entity.pdbx_description
1 polymer ?
#
loop_
_entity_poly.entity_id
_entity_poly.type
_entity_poly.pdbx_seq_one_letter_code
_entity_poly.pdbx_strand_id
1 'polypeptide(L)'
;TYAGGYAVETQELVSILEMCYIDVDTGRCPSLPHSIEIYQVESRNPHIHSEKGETHVVEMIIDSLSTIYHSKLGSDSKSRSHMISILRELAYESEPPLPQVYRYPDINARAFMDRLLSESRLCVAYGL
;
A
#
# COMPACT_ATOMS: atom_id res chain seq x y z
N THR A 1 7.89 1.21 -2.22
CA THR A 1 7.16 0.67 -3.39
C THR A 1 5.69 0.87 -3.16
N TYR A 2 4.85 0.78 -4.19
CA TYR A 2 3.39 0.94 -4.06
C TYR A 2 2.69 -0.33 -4.55
N ALA A 3 1.69 -0.81 -3.82
CA ALA A 3 0.84 -1.89 -4.30
C ALA A 3 -0.32 -1.33 -5.11
N GLY A 4 -0.89 -2.15 -6.01
CA GLY A 4 -2.16 -1.84 -6.68
C GLY A 4 -3.37 -2.05 -5.77
N GLY A 5 -4.53 -1.57 -6.20
CA GLY A 5 -5.81 -1.82 -5.52
C GLY A 5 -5.88 -1.23 -4.11
N TYR A 6 -6.54 -1.94 -3.19
CA TYR A 6 -6.71 -1.50 -1.80
C TYR A 6 -5.49 -1.80 -0.93
N ALA A 7 -4.50 -2.51 -1.47
CA ALA A 7 -3.26 -2.83 -0.77
C ALA A 7 -2.30 -1.62 -0.64
N VAL A 8 -2.53 -0.52 -1.35
CA VAL A 8 -1.57 0.60 -1.45
C VAL A 8 -1.17 1.17 -0.09
N GLU A 9 -2.14 1.48 0.77
CA GLU A 9 -1.89 2.10 2.09
C GLU A 9 -1.15 1.14 3.04
N THR A 10 -1.57 -0.13 3.06
CA THR A 10 -0.89 -1.18 3.84
C THR A 10 0.54 -1.39 3.33
N GLN A 11 0.75 -1.37 2.01
CA GLN A 11 2.05 -1.56 1.39
C GLN A 11 3.02 -0.41 1.69
N GLU A 12 2.55 0.84 1.80
CA GLU A 12 3.40 1.97 2.18
C GLU A 12 4.05 1.74 3.54
N LEU A 13 3.26 1.35 4.55
CA LEU A 13 3.76 1.05 5.89
C LEU A 13 4.68 -0.17 5.89
N VAL A 14 4.27 -1.27 5.24
CA VAL A 14 5.09 -2.49 5.13
C VAL A 14 6.43 -2.18 4.46
N SER A 15 6.43 -1.39 3.38
CA SER A 15 7.66 -0.99 2.68
C SER A 15 8.61 -0.19 3.58
N ILE A 16 8.09 0.79 4.32
CA ILE A 16 8.91 1.60 5.24
C ILE A 16 9.52 0.69 6.31
N LEU A 17 8.70 -0.14 6.96
CA LEU A 17 9.15 -1.03 8.02
C LEU A 17 10.14 -2.09 7.53
N GLU A 18 9.91 -2.69 6.37
CA GLU A 18 10.87 -3.64 5.82
C GLU A 18 12.20 -2.97 5.48
N MET A 19 12.18 -1.87 4.72
CA MET A 19 13.41 -1.25 4.22
C MET A 19 14.19 -0.51 5.31
N CYS A 20 13.49 0.14 6.23
CA CYS A 20 14.07 1.09 7.19
C CYS A 20 14.02 0.65 8.65
N TYR A 21 13.39 -0.47 8.96
CA TYR A 21 13.44 -1.08 10.29
C TYR A 21 14.07 -2.49 10.25
N ILE A 22 13.57 -3.41 9.42
CA ILE A 22 14.10 -4.78 9.34
C ILE A 22 15.45 -4.82 8.60
N ASP A 23 15.51 -4.20 7.42
CA ASP A 23 16.67 -4.30 6.53
C ASP A 23 17.69 -3.16 6.73
N VAL A 24 17.60 -2.42 7.84
CA VAL A 24 18.46 -1.24 8.11
C VAL A 24 19.96 -1.61 8.09
N ASP A 25 20.33 -2.74 8.70
CA ASP A 25 21.71 -3.25 8.74
C ASP A 25 22.21 -3.71 7.37
N THR A 26 21.30 -3.96 6.43
CA THR A 26 21.65 -4.33 5.05
C THR A 26 21.84 -3.12 4.14
N GLY A 27 21.74 -1.89 4.68
CA GLY A 27 21.91 -0.64 3.95
C GLY A 27 20.81 -0.36 2.92
N ARG A 28 19.65 -1.01 3.06
CA ARG A 28 18.53 -0.90 2.09
C ARG A 28 17.61 0.29 2.33
N CYS A 29 17.73 0.99 3.46
CA CYS A 29 16.89 2.12 3.76
C CYS A 29 17.32 3.37 2.98
N PRO A 30 16.49 3.90 2.07
CA PRO A 30 16.84 5.10 1.29
C PRO A 30 16.96 6.37 2.15
N SER A 31 16.36 6.36 3.34
CA SER A 31 16.34 7.52 4.24
C SER A 31 17.55 7.59 5.17
N LEU A 32 18.44 6.60 5.24
CA LEU A 32 19.62 6.68 6.13
C LEU A 32 20.57 7.82 5.71
N PRO A 33 21.08 8.66 6.66
CA PRO A 33 20.92 8.60 8.12
C PRO A 33 19.73 9.41 8.69
N HIS A 34 18.88 9.98 7.84
CA HIS A 34 17.70 10.76 8.24
C HIS A 34 16.62 9.86 8.87
N SER A 35 15.74 10.46 9.67
CA SER A 35 14.59 9.78 10.27
C SER A 35 13.39 9.75 9.32
N ILE A 36 12.53 8.75 9.52
CA ILE A 36 11.17 8.71 8.97
C ILE A 36 10.22 8.89 10.15
N GLU A 37 9.32 9.87 10.06
CA GLU A 37 8.32 10.14 11.09
C GLU A 37 6.93 9.84 10.52
N ILE A 38 6.19 8.94 11.19
CA ILE A 38 4.82 8.57 10.81
C ILE A 38 3.88 9.16 11.86
N TYR A 39 2.98 10.03 11.41
CA TYR A 39 1.98 10.67 12.27
C TYR A 39 0.61 10.05 12.06
N GLN A 40 -0.07 9.68 13.14
CA GLN A 40 -1.47 9.27 13.15
C GLN A 40 -2.28 10.37 13.81
N VAL A 41 -3.13 11.05 13.04
CA VAL A 41 -3.90 12.20 13.49
C VAL A 41 -5.38 11.88 13.41
N GLU A 42 -6.08 11.97 14.54
CA GLU A 42 -7.54 11.83 14.58
C GLU A 42 -8.21 13.12 14.10
N SER A 43 -9.02 13.03 13.05
CA SER A 43 -9.77 14.18 12.54
C SER A 43 -10.94 14.55 13.45
N ARG A 44 -11.22 15.85 13.57
CA ARG A 44 -12.42 16.34 14.27
C ARG A 44 -13.72 15.98 13.54
N ASN A 45 -13.64 15.94 12.22
CA ASN A 45 -14.78 15.59 11.37
C ASN A 45 -14.95 14.07 11.34
N PRO A 46 -16.21 13.58 11.29
CA PRO A 46 -16.46 12.15 11.13
C PRO A 46 -16.03 11.67 9.75
N HIS A 47 -15.58 10.42 9.68
CA HIS A 47 -15.21 9.78 8.43
C HIS A 47 -16.45 9.16 7.76
N ILE A 48 -17.18 9.95 6.98
CA ILE A 48 -18.40 9.52 6.29
C ILE A 48 -18.13 9.44 4.79
N HIS A 49 -18.28 8.25 4.22
CA HIS A 49 -18.24 8.01 2.78
C HIS A 49 -19.48 7.22 2.34
N SER A 50 -19.72 7.17 1.03
CA SER A 50 -20.78 6.32 0.46
C SER A 50 -20.53 4.85 0.77
N GLU A 51 -21.59 4.11 1.11
CA GLU A 51 -21.54 2.66 1.28
C GLU A 51 -21.39 1.95 -0.07
N LYS A 52 -20.41 1.05 -0.17
CA LYS A 52 -20.10 0.29 -1.40
C LYS A 52 -20.44 -1.21 -1.29
N GLY A 53 -21.11 -1.61 -0.21
CA GLY A 53 -21.51 -2.99 0.06
C GLY A 53 -20.42 -3.86 0.70
N GLU A 54 -20.82 -5.03 1.17
CA GLU A 54 -19.97 -5.95 1.93
C GLU A 54 -18.80 -6.52 1.12
N THR A 55 -19.02 -6.84 -0.15
CA THR A 55 -17.97 -7.36 -1.04
C THR A 55 -16.77 -6.42 -1.12
N HIS A 56 -17.02 -5.11 -1.20
CA HIS A 56 -15.97 -4.10 -1.22
C HIS A 56 -15.13 -4.12 0.06
N VAL A 57 -15.77 -4.28 1.22
CA VAL A 57 -15.07 -4.37 2.52
C VAL A 57 -14.23 -5.64 2.58
N VAL A 58 -14.75 -6.76 2.11
CA VAL A 58 -14.02 -8.04 2.06
C VAL A 58 -12.79 -7.94 1.15
N GLU A 59 -12.92 -7.32 -0.03
CA GLU A 59 -11.78 -7.07 -0.94
C GLU A 59 -10.68 -6.25 -0.26
N MET A 60 -11.05 -5.16 0.44
CA MET A 60 -10.08 -4.33 1.18
C MET A 60 -9.33 -5.12 2.25
N ILE A 61 -10.03 -5.99 2.98
CA ILE A 61 -9.42 -6.83 4.02
C ILE A 61 -8.48 -7.85 3.38
N ILE A 62 -8.90 -8.53 2.30
CA ILE A 62 -8.07 -9.50 1.58
C ILE A 62 -6.79 -8.83 1.08
N ASP A 63 -6.89 -7.70 0.39
CA ASP A 63 -5.73 -6.97 -0.16
C ASP A 63 -4.74 -6.55 0.95
N SER A 64 -5.27 -6.06 2.07
CA SER A 64 -4.46 -5.62 3.22
C SER A 64 -3.75 -6.80 3.89
N LEU A 65 -4.48 -7.87 4.21
CA LEU A 65 -3.91 -9.06 4.85
C LEU A 65 -2.93 -9.79 3.93
N SER A 66 -3.20 -9.81 2.63
CA SER A 66 -2.30 -10.35 1.61
C SER A 66 -0.94 -9.66 1.64
N THR A 67 -0.94 -8.33 1.76
CA THR A 67 0.29 -7.53 1.85
C THR A 67 1.13 -7.89 3.06
N ILE A 68 0.50 -8.09 4.21
CA ILE A 68 1.19 -8.46 5.46
C ILE A 68 1.65 -9.92 5.42
N TYR A 69 0.83 -10.83 4.89
CA TYR A 69 1.11 -12.27 4.79
C TYR A 69 2.38 -12.57 4.00
N HIS A 70 2.59 -11.83 2.89
CA HIS A 70 3.77 -11.97 2.03
C HIS A 70 4.97 -11.12 2.48
N SER A 71 4.81 -10.31 3.53
CA SER A 71 5.88 -9.51 4.12
C SER A 71 6.77 -10.33 5.06
N LYS A 72 8.04 -9.91 5.21
CA LYS A 72 8.94 -10.37 6.28
C LYS A 72 8.36 -10.12 7.68
N LEU A 73 7.53 -9.08 7.84
CA LEU A 73 6.85 -8.75 9.10
C LEU A 73 5.87 -9.84 9.53
N GLY A 74 5.17 -10.44 8.57
CA GLY A 74 4.20 -11.52 8.79
C GLY A 74 4.77 -12.92 8.53
N SER A 75 6.08 -13.10 8.65
CA SER A 75 6.74 -14.37 8.27
C SER A 75 6.59 -15.48 9.32
N ASP A 76 6.24 -15.14 10.57
CA ASP A 76 6.07 -16.13 11.63
C ASP A 76 4.77 -16.93 11.46
N SER A 77 4.81 -18.20 11.89
CA SER A 77 3.70 -19.15 11.67
C SER A 77 2.43 -18.75 12.42
N LYS A 78 2.54 -18.07 13.56
CA LYS A 78 1.39 -17.65 14.37
C LYS A 78 0.63 -16.52 13.68
N SER A 79 1.34 -15.49 13.23
CA SER A 79 0.75 -14.37 12.48
C SER A 79 0.09 -14.86 11.18
N ARG A 80 0.77 -15.73 10.41
CA ARG A 80 0.19 -16.32 9.19
C ARG A 80 -1.07 -17.12 9.46
N SER A 81 -1.05 -17.98 10.48
CA SER A 81 -2.22 -18.78 10.85
C SER A 81 -3.39 -17.90 11.27
N HIS A 82 -3.13 -16.80 11.98
CA HIS A 82 -4.15 -15.86 12.38
C HIS A 82 -4.74 -15.07 11.19
N MET A 83 -3.91 -14.62 10.25
CA MET A 83 -4.42 -13.99 9.02
C MET A 83 -5.26 -14.96 8.20
N ILE A 84 -4.84 -16.21 8.06
CA ILE A 84 -5.63 -17.26 7.38
C ILE A 84 -6.96 -17.50 8.12
N SER A 85 -6.99 -17.50 9.45
CA SER A 85 -8.25 -17.67 10.18
C SER A 85 -9.24 -16.53 9.92
N ILE A 86 -8.76 -15.28 9.89
CA ILE A 86 -9.59 -14.12 9.54
C ILE A 86 -10.13 -14.25 8.11
N LEU A 87 -9.28 -14.64 7.16
CA LEU A 87 -9.70 -14.83 5.76
C LEU A 87 -10.78 -15.92 5.61
N ARG A 88 -10.67 -17.01 6.36
CA ARG A 88 -11.69 -18.08 6.38
C ARG A 88 -13.02 -17.61 6.97
N GLU A 89 -13.00 -16.75 7.99
CA GLU A 89 -14.23 -16.13 8.52
C GLU A 89 -14.95 -15.28 7.47
N LEU A 90 -14.21 -14.76 6.47
CA LEU A 90 -14.75 -14.04 5.32
C LEU A 90 -15.06 -14.95 4.11
N ALA A 91 -15.12 -16.27 4.33
CA ALA A 91 -15.30 -17.28 3.28
C ALA A 91 -14.22 -17.27 2.18
N TYR A 92 -13.03 -16.79 2.49
CA TYR A 92 -11.85 -16.85 1.63
C TYR A 92 -10.97 -18.05 2.01
N GLU A 93 -11.08 -19.14 1.25
CA GLU A 93 -10.48 -20.45 1.58
C GLU A 93 -9.09 -20.68 0.98
N SER A 94 -8.67 -19.84 0.04
CA SER A 94 -7.35 -19.94 -0.60
C SER A 94 -6.26 -19.21 0.18
N GLU A 95 -5.00 -19.47 -0.18
CA GLU A 95 -3.91 -18.61 0.26
C GLU A 95 -4.12 -17.18 -0.30
N PRO A 96 -3.91 -16.13 0.50
CA PRO A 96 -4.04 -14.75 0.01
C PRO A 96 -3.07 -14.47 -1.15
N PRO A 97 -3.52 -13.77 -2.21
CA PRO A 97 -2.70 -13.54 -3.40
C PRO A 97 -1.47 -12.68 -3.07
N LEU A 98 -0.39 -12.84 -3.82
CA LEU A 98 0.73 -11.91 -3.74
C LEU A 98 0.29 -10.55 -4.33
N PRO A 99 0.35 -9.43 -3.59
CA PRO A 99 -0.03 -8.13 -4.14
C PRO A 99 0.87 -7.74 -5.31
N GLN A 100 0.28 -7.11 -6.33
CA GLN A 100 1.06 -6.54 -7.41
C GLN A 100 1.73 -5.25 -6.93
N VAL A 101 3.06 -5.25 -6.91
CA VAL A 101 3.86 -4.13 -6.40
C VAL A 101 4.60 -3.44 -7.55
N TYR A 102 4.51 -2.12 -7.56
CA TYR A 102 5.14 -1.22 -8.51
C TYR A 102 6.26 -0.42 -7.85
N ARG A 103 7.30 -0.15 -8.65
CA ARG A 103 8.35 0.83 -8.31
C ARG A 103 8.05 2.11 -9.05
N TYR A 104 8.25 3.24 -8.38
CA TYR A 104 8.22 4.52 -9.06
C TYR A 104 9.35 4.51 -10.11
N PRO A 105 9.03 4.72 -11.39
CA PRO A 105 10.05 4.70 -12.44
C PRO A 105 10.94 5.94 -12.31
N ASP A 106 12.20 5.82 -12.72
CA ASP A 106 13.06 6.98 -12.90
C ASP A 106 12.58 7.75 -14.13
N ILE A 107 11.85 8.85 -13.90
CA ILE A 107 11.23 9.65 -14.95
C ILE A 107 11.65 11.12 -14.83
N ASN A 108 11.91 11.74 -15.99
CA ASN A 108 12.03 13.18 -16.07
C ASN A 108 10.63 13.79 -15.93
N ALA A 109 10.31 14.23 -14.71
CA ALA A 109 8.99 14.77 -14.37
C ALA A 109 8.57 15.93 -15.30
N ARG A 110 9.50 16.81 -15.67
CA ARG A 110 9.22 17.93 -16.59
C ARG A 110 8.81 17.41 -17.97
N ALA A 111 9.63 16.55 -18.56
CA ALA A 111 9.34 16.01 -19.90
C ALA A 111 8.05 15.18 -19.91
N PHE A 112 7.78 14.45 -18.84
CA PHE A 112 6.52 13.72 -18.67
C PHE A 112 5.32 14.68 -18.65
N MET A 113 5.39 15.75 -17.86
CA MET A 113 4.32 16.74 -17.77
C MET A 113 4.11 17.51 -19.08
N ASP A 114 5.18 17.89 -19.78
CA ASP A 114 5.09 18.57 -21.08
C ASP A 114 4.34 17.71 -22.11
N ARG A 115 4.63 16.39 -22.14
CA ARG A 115 3.90 15.44 -23.00
C ARG A 115 2.46 15.25 -22.54
N LEU A 116 2.22 15.10 -21.24
CA LEU A 116 0.87 14.93 -20.70
C LEU A 116 -0.02 16.11 -21.09
N LEU A 117 0.47 17.35 -20.96
CA LEU A 117 -0.29 18.56 -21.29
C LEU A 117 -0.48 18.76 -22.80
N SER A 118 0.49 18.36 -23.63
CA SER A 118 0.39 18.53 -25.08
C SER A 118 -0.39 17.42 -25.81
N GLU A 119 -0.38 16.20 -25.26
CA GLU A 119 -0.94 15.03 -25.95
C GLU A 119 -2.24 14.50 -25.32
N SER A 120 -2.47 14.74 -24.02
CA SER A 120 -3.66 14.19 -23.36
C SER A 120 -4.93 14.93 -23.77
N ARG A 121 -5.89 14.18 -24.29
CA ARG A 121 -7.23 14.69 -24.61
C ARG A 121 -8.15 14.82 -23.40
N LEU A 122 -7.72 14.27 -22.26
CA LEU A 122 -8.50 14.24 -21.02
C LEU A 122 -7.92 15.16 -19.94
N CYS A 123 -6.68 15.62 -20.12
CA CYS A 123 -6.07 16.53 -19.15
C CYS A 123 -6.71 17.91 -19.29
N VAL A 124 -7.23 18.41 -18.17
CA VAL A 124 -7.79 19.76 -18.08
C VAL A 124 -7.07 20.48 -16.95
N ALA A 125 -6.38 21.56 -17.27
CA ALA A 125 -5.67 22.40 -16.31
C ALA A 125 -6.38 23.75 -16.18
N TYR A 126 -7.03 23.98 -15.03
CA TYR A 126 -7.60 25.27 -14.67
C TYR A 126 -6.77 25.89 -13.55
N GLY A 127 -6.16 27.05 -13.80
CA GLY A 127 -5.44 27.81 -12.78
C GLY A 127 -4.13 27.17 -12.29
N LEU A 128 -3.55 26.26 -13.08
CA LEU A 128 -2.20 25.72 -12.89
C LEU A 128 -1.21 26.39 -13.84
#